data_AF-A0A2E6GV46-F1
#
_entry.id   AF-A0A2E6GV46-F1
#
_cell.length_a   1.000
_cell.length_b   1.000
_cell.length_c   1.000
_cell.angle_alpha   90.00
_cell.angle_beta   90.00
_cell.angle_gamma   90.00
#
_symmetry.space_group_name_H-M   'P 1'
#
loop_
_entity.id
_entity.type
_entity.pdbx_description
1 polymer ?
#
loop_
_entity_poly.entity_id
_entity_poly.type
_entity_poly.pdbx_seq_one_letter_code
_entity_poly.pdbx_strand_id
1 'polypeptide(L)'
;MKNLEGLVEKYIKECNPEFTTIDDLIIKEMHDEPLSNNQLKAIQNFYRMRIKYLTSAVNETKFSKMTFLVRLAANLVPYKDFI
;
A
#
# COMPACT_ATOMS: atom_id res chain seq x y z
N MET A 1 0.27 14.78 0.99
CA MET A 1 0.18 13.30 1.09
C MET A 1 -1.29 12.93 1.03
N LYS A 2 -1.71 12.09 0.08
CA LYS A 2 -3.09 11.56 0.04
C LYS A 2 -3.36 10.78 1.34
N ASN A 3 -4.56 10.89 1.91
CA ASN A 3 -4.96 10.12 3.09
C ASN A 3 -5.06 8.64 2.68
N LEU A 4 -4.35 7.73 3.37
CA LEU A 4 -4.39 6.29 3.11
C LEU A 4 -5.83 5.75 3.17
N GLU A 5 -6.62 6.24 4.14
CA GLU A 5 -8.03 5.90 4.29
C GLU A 5 -8.83 6.28 3.03
N GLY A 6 -8.61 7.48 2.50
CA GLY A 6 -9.27 7.94 1.28
C GLY A 6 -8.88 7.15 0.02
N LEU A 7 -7.64 6.65 -0.05
CA LEU A 7 -7.24 5.72 -1.13
C LEU A 7 -7.98 4.39 -1.01
N VAL A 8 -8.02 3.81 0.19
CA VAL A 8 -8.74 2.55 0.43
C VAL A 8 -10.23 2.72 0.13
N GLU A 9 -10.87 3.80 0.60
CA GLU A 9 -12.29 4.08 0.34
C GLU A 9 -12.62 4.25 -1.15
N LYS A 10 -11.70 4.83 -1.92
CA LYS A 10 -11.83 4.96 -3.37
C LYS A 10 -11.80 3.59 -4.04
N TYR A 11 -10.81 2.76 -3.71
CA TYR A 11 -10.54 1.51 -4.43
C TYR A 11 -11.33 0.30 -3.90
N ILE A 12 -11.86 0.35 -2.67
CA ILE A 12 -12.70 -0.73 -2.14
C ILE A 12 -14.04 -0.85 -2.89
N LYS A 13 -14.52 0.24 -3.48
CA LYS A 13 -15.74 0.27 -4.30
C LYS A 13 -15.47 -0.13 -5.76
N GLU A 14 -14.22 -0.02 -6.19
CA GLU A 14 -13.75 -0.24 -7.56
C GLU A 14 -12.70 -1.36 -7.57
N CYS A 15 -12.97 -2.47 -6.88
CA CYS A 15 -12.05 -3.60 -6.86
C CYS A 15 -11.83 -4.08 -8.30
N ASN A 16 -10.63 -3.82 -8.84
CA ASN A 16 -10.27 -4.16 -10.20
C ASN A 16 -9.09 -5.14 -10.17
N PRO A 17 -9.30 -6.41 -10.55
CA PRO A 17 -8.25 -7.42 -10.54
C PRO A 17 -7.13 -7.16 -11.56
N GLU A 18 -7.30 -6.23 -12.49
CA GLU A 18 -6.25 -5.84 -13.44
C GLU A 18 -5.22 -4.87 -12.86
N PHE A 19 -5.47 -4.33 -11.67
CA PHE A 19 -4.49 -3.46 -11.02
C PHE A 19 -3.32 -4.26 -10.49
N THR A 20 -2.11 -3.89 -10.91
CA THR A 20 -0.91 -4.28 -10.17
C THR A 20 -0.83 -3.46 -8.89
N THR A 21 -0.81 -4.15 -7.76
CA THR A 21 -0.81 -3.60 -6.40
C THR A 21 0.58 -3.60 -5.79
N ILE A 22 0.73 -3.14 -4.56
CA ILE A 22 2.03 -3.24 -3.86
C ILE A 22 2.36 -4.69 -3.54
N ASP A 23 1.37 -5.48 -3.10
CA ASP A 23 1.60 -6.89 -2.78
C ASP A 23 2.02 -7.70 -4.01
N ASP A 24 1.46 -7.40 -5.20
CA ASP A 24 1.93 -8.02 -6.46
C ASP A 24 3.40 -7.72 -6.74
N LEU A 25 3.85 -6.49 -6.48
CA LEU A 25 5.26 -6.13 -6.69
C LEU A 25 6.17 -6.78 -5.66
N ILE A 26 5.73 -6.92 -4.40
CA ILE A 26 6.48 -7.62 -3.35
C ILE A 26 6.62 -9.10 -3.70
N ILE A 27 5.56 -9.75 -4.19
CA ILE A 27 5.61 -11.15 -4.63
C ILE A 27 6.64 -11.32 -5.76
N LYS A 28 6.63 -10.40 -6.74
CA LYS A 28 7.64 -10.39 -7.81
C LYS A 28 9.07 -10.24 -7.28
N GLU A 29 9.29 -9.30 -6.37
CA GLU A 29 10.59 -9.10 -5.72
C GLU A 29 11.04 -10.38 -4.98
N MET A 30 10.13 -11.06 -4.27
CA MET A 30 10.41 -12.33 -3.58
C MET A 30 10.78 -13.48 -4.51
N HIS A 31 10.37 -13.42 -5.78
CA HIS A 31 10.67 -14.40 -6.82
C HIS A 31 11.83 -13.97 -7.73
N ASP A 32 12.60 -12.95 -7.35
CA ASP A 32 13.69 -12.37 -8.13
C ASP A 32 13.27 -11.90 -9.54
N GLU A 33 11.97 -11.58 -9.72
CA GLU A 33 11.48 -11.01 -10.97
C GLU A 33 11.93 -9.56 -11.13
N PRO A 34 12.31 -9.12 -12.34
CA PRO A 34 12.80 -7.76 -12.56
C PRO A 34 11.66 -6.74 -12.34
N LEU A 35 11.96 -5.75 -11.51
CA LEU A 35 11.10 -4.58 -11.27
C LEU A 35 11.67 -3.33 -11.94
N SER A 36 10.79 -2.55 -12.56
CA SER A 36 11.14 -1.22 -13.08
C SER A 36 11.44 -0.23 -11.94
N ASN A 37 12.18 0.85 -12.25
CA ASN A 37 12.45 1.92 -11.29
C ASN A 37 11.18 2.51 -10.64
N ASN A 38 10.08 2.60 -11.40
CA ASN A 38 8.81 3.11 -10.88
C ASN A 38 8.16 2.14 -9.88
N GLN A 39 8.27 0.83 -10.12
CA GLN A 39 7.76 -0.20 -9.20
C GLN A 39 8.57 -0.22 -7.90
N LEU A 40 9.91 -0.19 -8.01
CA LEU A 40 10.80 -0.09 -6.85
C LEU A 40 10.53 1.18 -6.04
N LYS A 41 10.34 2.32 -6.72
CA LYS A 41 10.00 3.60 -6.07
C LYS A 41 8.64 3.53 -5.34
N ALA A 42 7.63 2.90 -5.94
CA ALA A 42 6.33 2.71 -5.31
C ALA A 42 6.41 1.87 -4.04
N ILE A 43 7.15 0.76 -4.05
CA ILE A 43 7.41 -0.07 -2.85
C ILE A 43 8.06 0.78 -1.74
N GLN A 44 9.12 1.52 -2.07
CA GLN A 44 9.83 2.36 -1.09
C GLN A 44 8.93 3.44 -0.49
N ASN A 45 8.15 4.12 -1.33
CA ASN A 45 7.22 5.17 -0.90
C ASN A 45 6.09 4.58 -0.04
N PHE A 46 5.56 3.41 -0.41
CA PHE A 46 4.57 2.69 0.39
C PHE A 46 5.11 2.35 1.78
N TYR A 47 6.33 1.82 1.89
CA TYR A 47 6.93 1.51 3.18
C TYR A 47 7.15 2.76 4.05
N ARG A 48 7.63 3.86 3.47
CA ARG A 48 7.78 5.14 4.20
C ARG A 48 6.44 5.64 4.72
N MET A 49 5.40 5.59 3.88
CA MET A 49 4.04 5.99 4.27
C MET A 49 3.48 5.05 5.35
N ARG A 50 3.64 3.73 5.21
CA ARG A 50 3.23 2.72 6.20
C ARG A 50 3.84 3.01 7.56
N ILE A 51 5.16 3.19 7.62
CA ILE A 51 5.86 3.46 8.89
C ILE A 51 5.29 4.72 9.52
N LYS A 52 5.25 5.84 8.78
CA LYS A 52 4.72 7.11 9.28
C LYS A 52 3.28 6.99 9.78
N TYR A 53 2.43 6.28 9.04
CA TYR A 53 1.03 6.07 9.40
C TYR A 53 0.92 5.21 10.67
N LEU A 54 1.58 4.06 10.75
CA LEU A 54 1.49 3.20 11.93
C LEU A 54 2.09 3.83 13.19
N THR A 55 3.16 4.63 13.06
CA THR A 55 3.78 5.33 14.20
C THR A 55 2.92 6.46 14.76
N SER A 56 1.90 6.94 14.04
CA SER A 56 0.99 7.97 14.56
C SER A 56 -0.20 7.40 15.36
N ALA A 57 -0.26 6.08 15.54
CA ALA A 57 -1.27 5.45 16.35
C ALA A 57 -1.09 5.82 17.84
N VAL A 58 -2.13 6.40 18.44
CA VAL A 58 -2.11 6.85 19.85
C VAL A 58 -2.35 5.72 20.86
N ASN A 59 -2.82 4.56 20.41
CA ASN A 59 -3.08 3.38 21.23
C ASN A 59 -3.18 2.10 20.36
N GLU A 60 -3.22 0.94 21.01
CA GLU A 60 -3.26 -0.38 20.36
C GLU A 60 -4.50 -0.59 19.49
N THR A 61 -5.67 -0.10 19.93
CA THR A 61 -6.91 -0.18 19.15
C THR A 61 -6.78 0.58 17.83
N LYS A 62 -6.22 1.79 17.86
CA LYS A 62 -5.98 2.59 16.66
C LYS A 62 -4.89 1.95 15.80
N PHE A 63 -3.82 1.44 16.40
CA PHE A 63 -2.75 0.74 15.69
C PHE A 63 -3.27 -0.48 14.91
N SER A 64 -4.14 -1.29 15.54
CA SER A 64 -4.77 -2.45 14.90
C SER A 64 -5.62 -2.06 13.69
N LYS A 65 -6.46 -1.02 13.83
CA LYS A 65 -7.25 -0.48 12.71
C LYS A 65 -6.36 0.05 11.58
N MET A 66 -5.29 0.76 11.92
CA MET A 66 -4.36 1.32 10.94
C MET A 66 -3.56 0.24 10.23
N THR A 67 -3.18 -0.84 10.93
CA THR A 67 -2.54 -2.02 10.34
C THR A 67 -3.44 -2.69 9.32
N PHE A 68 -4.74 -2.84 9.62
CA PHE A 68 -5.72 -3.36 8.67
C PHE A 68 -5.84 -2.48 7.42
N LEU A 69 -5.91 -1.16 7.58
CA LEU A 69 -5.97 -0.21 6.46
C LEU A 69 -4.71 -0.26 5.58
N VAL A 70 -3.52 -0.38 6.17
CA VAL A 70 -2.27 -0.56 5.41
C VAL A 70 -2.31 -1.84 4.58
N ARG A 71 -2.81 -2.95 5.13
CA ARG A 71 -2.96 -4.21 4.38
C ARG A 71 -3.94 -4.06 3.22
N LEU A 72 -5.09 -3.44 3.46
CA LEU A 72 -6.05 -3.16 2.39
C LEU A 72 -5.44 -2.29 1.29
N ALA A 73 -4.70 -1.23 1.66
CA ALA A 73 -4.05 -0.37 0.69
C ALA A 73 -3.04 -1.15 -0.17
N ALA A 74 -2.25 -2.05 0.43
CA ALA A 74 -1.28 -2.86 -0.29
C ALA A 74 -1.91 -3.81 -1.32
N ASN A 75 -3.15 -4.27 -1.06
CA ASN A 75 -3.87 -5.27 -1.84
C ASN A 75 -4.90 -4.70 -2.82
N LEU A 76 -5.31 -3.44 -2.67
CA LEU A 76 -6.42 -2.87 -3.46
C LEU A 76 -6.01 -1.66 -4.30
N VAL A 77 -5.00 -0.91 -3.86
CA VAL A 77 -4.64 0.35 -4.50
C VAL A 77 -3.60 0.07 -5.60
N PRO A 78 -3.80 0.57 -6.83
CA PRO A 78 -2.82 0.39 -7.89
C PRO A 78 -1.49 1.05 -7.48
N TYR A 79 -0.37 0.35 -7.72
CA TYR A 79 0.94 0.79 -7.23
C TYR A 79 1.31 2.23 -7.69
N LYS A 80 0.77 2.66 -8.83
CA LYS A 80 0.97 4.00 -9.41
C LYS A 80 0.54 5.13 -8.49
N ASP A 81 -0.41 4.92 -7.57
CA ASP A 81 -0.80 5.92 -6.58
C ASP A 81 0.23 6.12 -5.46
N PHE A 82 1.24 5.25 -5.38
CA PHE A 82 2.35 5.34 -4.43
C PHE A 82 3.66 5.86 -5.05
N ILE A 83 3.69 6.25 -6.32
CA ILE A 83 4.86 6.89 -6.97
C ILE A 83 4.95 8.37 -6.59
#